data_AF-V2ZIY5-F1
#
_entry.id   AF-V2ZIY5-F1
#
_cell.length_a   1.000
_cell.length_b   1.000
_cell.length_c   1.000
_cell.angle_alpha   90.00
_cell.angle_beta   90.00
_cell.angle_gamma   90.00
#
_symmetry.space_group_name_H-M   'P 1'
#
loop_
_entity.id
_entity.type
_entity.pdbx_description
1 polymer ?
#
loop_
_entity_poly.entity_id
_entity_poly.type
_entity_poly.pdbx_seq_one_letter_code
_entity_poly.pdbx_strand_id
1 'polypeptide(L)'
;MAYRGARKIYITDLFEPCAKSLVSDINENFAPVAEFVPHGDFSKLAACNVVLNASGIGMGQHIGETPLPKEYIQPSQFFFDACYNPERTQFLMDAEEKGCKVLNGLGMSLYQGAAQIELWSGKKPPVDAMRRELLKIVAEQTQHENAHASNLGRIGVNARCQGSGKTGILRRISGCTKPKEKRDLCGTPLPTRIKERNCYGVNQKANNQRRTNLL
;
A
#
# COMPACT_ATOMS: atom_id res chain seq x y z
N MET A 1 -5.05 13.43 -10.93
CA MET A 1 -4.81 13.17 -12.37
C MET A 1 -5.96 13.64 -13.25
N ALA A 2 -7.21 13.23 -12.99
CA ALA A 2 -8.37 13.68 -13.75
C ALA A 2 -8.46 15.23 -13.86
N TYR A 3 -8.35 15.92 -12.72
CA TYR A 3 -8.31 17.40 -12.65
C TYR A 3 -7.16 18.04 -13.46
N ARG A 4 -6.07 17.31 -13.74
CA ARG A 4 -4.89 17.82 -14.46
C ARG A 4 -4.87 17.38 -15.94
N GLY A 5 -5.97 16.86 -16.48
CA GLY A 5 -6.10 16.56 -17.91
C GLY A 5 -5.56 15.19 -18.35
N ALA A 6 -5.54 14.20 -17.45
CA ALA A 6 -5.24 12.82 -17.86
C ALA A 6 -6.31 12.32 -18.87
N ARG A 7 -5.87 11.81 -20.04
CA ARG A 7 -6.78 11.34 -21.11
C ARG A 7 -7.63 10.14 -20.70
N LYS A 8 -7.05 9.23 -19.94
CA LYS A 8 -7.67 7.99 -19.47
C LYS A 8 -7.01 7.54 -18.18
N ILE A 9 -7.79 6.99 -17.25
CA ILE A 9 -7.33 6.43 -15.99
C ILE A 9 -7.96 5.05 -15.85
N TYR A 10 -7.12 4.02 -15.74
CA TYR A 10 -7.59 2.66 -15.44
C TYR A 10 -7.38 2.39 -13.96
N ILE A 11 -8.41 1.86 -13.30
CA ILE A 11 -8.40 1.58 -11.87
C ILE A 11 -8.69 0.10 -11.65
N THR A 12 -7.77 -0.56 -10.95
CA THR A 12 -7.87 -1.96 -10.53
C THR A 12 -7.63 -2.03 -9.03
N ASP A 13 -8.38 -2.89 -8.35
CA ASP A 13 -8.20 -3.20 -6.93
C ASP A 13 -8.67 -4.65 -6.70
N LEU A 14 -8.11 -5.33 -5.69
CA LEU A 14 -8.56 -6.65 -5.26
C LEU A 14 -10.03 -6.60 -4.78
N PHE A 15 -10.43 -5.48 -4.17
CA PHE A 15 -11.81 -5.25 -3.76
C PHE A 15 -12.54 -4.41 -4.81
N GLU A 16 -13.09 -5.09 -5.82
CA GLU A 16 -13.77 -4.45 -6.96
C GLU A 16 -14.83 -3.40 -6.59
N PRO A 17 -15.66 -3.56 -5.53
CA PRO A 17 -16.65 -2.55 -5.19
C PRO A 17 -16.03 -1.18 -4.89
N CYS A 18 -14.87 -1.13 -4.22
CA CYS A 18 -14.16 0.14 -3.99
C CYS A 18 -13.64 0.74 -5.29
N ALA A 19 -13.07 -0.08 -6.19
CA ALA A 19 -12.59 0.40 -7.48
C ALA A 19 -13.72 0.97 -8.34
N LYS A 20 -14.87 0.28 -8.40
CA LYS A 20 -16.07 0.74 -9.13
C LYS A 20 -16.62 2.03 -8.53
N SER A 21 -16.70 2.12 -7.19
CA SER A 21 -17.11 3.36 -6.49
C SER A 21 -16.18 4.51 -6.85
N LEU A 22 -14.85 4.30 -6.78
CA LEU A 22 -13.86 5.32 -7.08
C LEU A 22 -13.94 5.78 -8.54
N VAL A 23 -14.19 4.87 -9.48
CA VAL A 23 -14.43 5.22 -10.89
C VAL A 23 -15.67 6.10 -11.04
N SER A 24 -16.78 5.77 -10.36
CA SER A 24 -17.99 6.61 -10.36
C SER A 24 -17.68 8.00 -9.80
N ASP A 25 -17.03 8.06 -8.63
CA ASP A 25 -16.67 9.30 -7.96
C ASP A 25 -15.80 10.20 -8.84
N ILE A 26 -14.82 9.63 -9.56
CA ILE A 26 -13.95 10.40 -10.46
C ILE A 26 -14.75 10.94 -11.65
N ASN A 27 -15.60 10.11 -12.25
CA ASN A 27 -16.34 10.46 -13.44
C ASN A 27 -17.45 11.49 -13.16
N GLU A 28 -18.06 11.43 -11.98
CA GLU A 28 -19.12 12.37 -11.54
C GLU A 28 -18.55 13.72 -11.09
N ASN A 29 -17.42 13.73 -10.37
CA ASN A 29 -16.90 14.96 -9.75
C ASN A 29 -15.81 15.66 -10.55
N PHE A 30 -15.20 14.99 -11.54
CA PHE A 30 -14.10 15.57 -12.32
C PHE A 30 -14.35 15.47 -13.83
N ALA A 31 -14.03 14.34 -14.44
CA ALA A 31 -14.14 14.12 -15.88
C ALA A 31 -14.36 12.62 -16.14
N PRO A 32 -15.13 12.25 -17.18
CA PRO A 32 -15.46 10.86 -17.51
C PRO A 32 -14.27 10.12 -18.15
N VAL A 33 -13.15 10.06 -17.43
CA VAL A 33 -11.87 9.51 -17.90
C VAL A 33 -11.47 8.23 -17.16
N ALA A 34 -12.16 7.87 -16.07
CA ALA A 34 -11.87 6.68 -15.29
C ALA A 34 -12.64 5.46 -15.82
N GLU A 35 -11.96 4.31 -15.86
CA GLU A 35 -12.52 3.01 -16.25
C GLU A 35 -12.06 1.94 -15.26
N PHE A 36 -13.01 1.13 -14.80
CA PHE A 36 -12.71 -0.02 -13.97
C PHE A 36 -12.11 -1.15 -14.80
N VAL A 37 -11.04 -1.75 -14.30
CA VAL A 37 -10.40 -2.94 -14.86
C VAL A 37 -10.37 -4.02 -13.78
N PRO A 38 -10.87 -5.25 -14.05
CA PRO A 38 -10.82 -6.34 -13.08
C PRO A 38 -9.40 -6.65 -12.61
N HIS A 39 -9.26 -7.07 -11.36
CA HIS A 39 -7.96 -7.46 -10.83
C HIS A 39 -7.40 -8.66 -11.61
N GLY A 40 -6.14 -8.58 -12.04
CA GLY A 40 -5.49 -9.58 -12.89
C GLY A 40 -5.71 -9.39 -14.39
N ASP A 41 -6.57 -8.45 -14.82
CA ASP A 41 -6.64 -8.03 -16.21
C ASP A 41 -5.58 -6.95 -16.49
N PHE A 42 -4.57 -7.34 -17.28
CA PHE A 42 -3.44 -6.49 -17.66
C PHE A 42 -3.55 -5.94 -19.08
N SER A 43 -4.67 -6.18 -19.77
CA SER A 43 -4.86 -5.83 -21.20
C SER A 43 -4.70 -4.34 -21.51
N LYS A 44 -4.99 -3.47 -20.54
CA LYS A 44 -4.93 -2.01 -20.69
C LYS A 44 -3.55 -1.42 -20.41
N LEU A 45 -2.62 -2.17 -19.81
CA LEU A 45 -1.34 -1.62 -19.37
C LEU A 45 -0.49 -1.09 -20.52
N ALA A 46 -0.51 -1.75 -21.68
CA ALA A 46 0.24 -1.29 -22.85
C ALA A 46 -0.17 0.11 -23.32
N ALA A 47 -1.40 0.56 -23.01
CA ALA A 47 -1.88 1.90 -23.33
C ALA A 47 -1.50 2.96 -22.28
N CYS A 48 -1.00 2.55 -21.11
CA CYS A 48 -0.64 3.44 -20.01
C CYS A 48 0.77 4.01 -20.19
N ASN A 49 0.91 5.33 -20.04
CA ASN A 49 2.22 5.98 -19.97
C ASN A 49 2.79 6.01 -18.53
N VAL A 50 1.89 5.93 -17.54
CA VAL A 50 2.21 6.00 -16.12
C VAL A 50 1.50 4.85 -15.41
N VAL A 51 2.22 4.11 -14.57
CA VAL A 51 1.70 3.01 -13.75
C VAL A 51 1.95 3.36 -12.28
N LEU A 52 0.90 3.33 -11.46
CA LEU A 52 0.96 3.71 -10.05
C LEU A 52 0.57 2.51 -9.17
N ASN A 53 1.43 2.17 -8.21
CA ASN A 53 1.03 1.34 -7.08
C ASN A 53 0.60 2.25 -5.93
N ALA A 54 -0.67 2.14 -5.51
CA ALA A 54 -1.21 2.81 -4.33
C ALA A 54 -1.67 1.80 -3.26
N SER A 55 -1.33 0.52 -3.43
CA SER A 55 -1.59 -0.53 -2.45
C SER A 55 -0.47 -0.62 -1.41
N GLY A 56 -0.64 -1.51 -0.43
CA GLY A 56 0.43 -1.85 0.52
C GLY A 56 1.38 -2.96 0.05
N ILE A 57 1.18 -3.50 -1.17
CA ILE A 57 2.03 -4.57 -1.72
C ILE A 57 3.41 -4.01 -2.02
N GLY A 58 4.46 -4.71 -1.54
CA GLY A 58 5.85 -4.26 -1.63
C GLY A 58 6.42 -3.70 -0.33
N MET A 59 5.62 -3.54 0.73
CA MET A 59 6.05 -3.02 2.03
C MET A 59 5.55 -3.90 3.19
N GLY A 60 6.23 -3.86 4.34
CA GLY A 60 5.84 -4.56 5.55
C GLY A 60 5.87 -6.08 5.39
N GLN A 61 4.73 -6.76 5.52
CA GLN A 61 4.65 -8.22 5.36
C GLN A 61 4.71 -8.67 3.88
N HIS A 62 4.57 -7.73 2.93
CA HIS A 62 4.53 -7.98 1.50
C HIS A 62 5.84 -7.61 0.79
N ILE A 63 6.96 -7.55 1.53
CA ILE A 63 8.27 -7.27 0.94
C ILE A 63 8.63 -8.40 -0.04
N GLY A 64 9.07 -8.04 -1.25
CA GLY A 64 9.37 -8.98 -2.33
C GLY A 64 8.17 -9.37 -3.19
N GLU A 65 6.94 -9.04 -2.77
CA GLU A 65 5.75 -9.17 -3.60
C GLU A 65 5.61 -7.98 -4.56
N THR A 66 4.95 -8.21 -5.69
CA THR A 66 4.66 -7.18 -6.70
C THR A 66 3.18 -7.21 -7.07
N PRO A 67 2.51 -6.04 -7.23
CA PRO A 67 1.13 -5.97 -7.70
C PRO A 67 1.02 -6.23 -9.21
N LEU A 68 2.15 -6.25 -9.95
CA LEU A 68 2.20 -6.34 -11.39
C LEU A 68 3.27 -7.35 -11.83
N PRO A 69 2.92 -8.39 -12.63
CA PRO A 69 3.92 -9.27 -13.22
C PRO A 69 4.79 -8.52 -14.23
N LYS A 70 6.10 -8.76 -14.16
CA LYS A 70 7.13 -8.07 -14.97
C LYS A 70 6.94 -8.21 -16.48
N GLU A 71 6.21 -9.23 -16.93
CA GLU A 71 5.98 -9.53 -18.35
C GLU A 71 5.09 -8.47 -19.02
N TYR A 72 4.28 -7.75 -18.25
CA TYR A 72 3.38 -6.71 -18.75
C TYR A 72 4.00 -5.30 -18.75
N ILE A 73 5.21 -5.16 -18.21
CA ILE A 73 5.92 -3.88 -18.16
C ILE A 73 6.48 -3.57 -19.55
N GLN A 74 6.16 -2.38 -20.05
CA GLN A 74 6.64 -1.88 -21.34
C GLN A 74 7.73 -0.82 -21.15
N PRO A 75 8.78 -0.83 -21.96
CA PRO A 75 9.78 0.23 -21.95
C PRO A 75 9.14 1.61 -22.18
N SER A 76 9.72 2.67 -21.63
CA SER A 76 9.24 4.06 -21.71
C SER A 76 8.04 4.43 -20.82
N GLN A 77 7.50 3.49 -20.04
CA GLN A 77 6.54 3.80 -18.99
C GLN A 77 7.23 4.46 -17.79
N PHE A 78 6.46 5.26 -17.03
CA PHE A 78 6.87 5.78 -15.74
C PHE A 78 6.16 5.04 -14.62
N PHE A 79 6.91 4.57 -13.64
CA PHE A 79 6.42 3.80 -12.52
C PHE A 79 6.53 4.61 -11.23
N PHE A 80 5.45 4.68 -10.47
CA PHE A 80 5.47 5.26 -9.14
C PHE A 80 4.86 4.30 -8.13
N ASP A 81 5.52 4.19 -6.98
CA ASP A 81 5.06 3.37 -5.87
C ASP A 81 4.79 4.27 -4.66
N ALA A 82 3.61 4.14 -4.06
CA ALA A 82 3.28 4.80 -2.80
C ALA A 82 4.09 4.22 -1.63
N CYS A 83 4.57 2.97 -1.75
CA CYS A 83 5.50 2.37 -0.80
C CYS A 83 6.86 3.07 -0.86
N TYR A 84 7.50 3.16 0.32
CA TYR A 84 8.80 3.85 0.48
C TYR A 84 9.78 3.12 1.40
N ASN A 85 9.32 2.08 2.10
CA ASN A 85 10.19 1.17 2.85
C ASN A 85 9.84 -0.27 2.44
N PRO A 86 10.70 -1.00 1.72
CA PRO A 86 12.07 -0.66 1.32
C PRO A 86 12.14 0.49 0.30
N GLU A 87 13.33 1.08 0.16
CA GLU A 87 13.59 2.18 -0.79
C GLU A 87 13.28 1.79 -2.25
N ARG A 88 13.48 0.50 -2.58
CA ARG A 88 13.14 -0.14 -3.84
C ARG A 88 12.28 -1.37 -3.57
N THR A 89 11.01 -1.32 -3.95
CA THR A 89 10.09 -2.46 -3.93
C THR A 89 10.33 -3.36 -5.14
N GLN A 90 9.85 -4.61 -5.12
CA GLN A 90 9.96 -5.52 -6.27
C GLN A 90 9.32 -4.90 -7.53
N PHE A 91 8.19 -4.21 -7.35
CA PHE A 91 7.52 -3.46 -8.40
C PHE A 91 8.42 -2.43 -9.11
N LEU A 92 9.19 -1.65 -8.34
CA LEU A 92 10.11 -0.67 -8.90
C LEU A 92 11.35 -1.33 -9.51
N MET A 93 11.88 -2.37 -8.88
CA MET A 93 13.03 -3.11 -9.42
C MET A 93 12.72 -3.76 -10.77
N ASP A 94 11.53 -4.39 -10.90
CA ASP A 94 11.07 -4.99 -12.16
C ASP A 94 10.94 -3.94 -13.27
N ALA A 95 10.48 -2.72 -12.91
CA ALA A 95 10.36 -1.61 -13.85
C ALA A 95 11.73 -1.05 -14.28
N GLU A 96 12.66 -0.88 -13.33
CA GLU A 96 14.05 -0.47 -13.60
C GLU A 96 14.75 -1.48 -14.53
N GLU A 97 14.57 -2.79 -14.32
CA GLU A 97 15.13 -3.85 -15.17
C GLU A 97 14.66 -3.73 -16.63
N LYS A 98 13.42 -3.26 -16.83
CA LYS A 98 12.83 -2.99 -18.16
C LYS A 98 13.21 -1.62 -18.75
N GLY A 99 14.06 -0.86 -18.07
CA GLY A 99 14.51 0.48 -18.48
C GLY A 99 13.48 1.57 -18.26
N CYS A 100 12.50 1.36 -17.37
CA CYS A 100 11.51 2.37 -17.01
C CYS A 100 12.10 3.39 -16.04
N LYS A 101 11.51 4.59 -16.03
CA LYS A 101 11.80 5.58 -14.98
C LYS A 101 10.91 5.27 -13.77
N VAL A 102 11.50 5.31 -12.58
CA VAL A 102 10.80 5.00 -11.33
C VAL A 102 10.85 6.14 -10.31
N LEU A 103 9.87 6.17 -9.40
CA LEU A 103 9.83 7.06 -8.25
C LEU A 103 9.12 6.37 -7.07
N ASN A 104 9.73 6.40 -5.88
CA ASN A 104 9.10 5.85 -4.67
C ASN A 104 8.26 6.89 -3.92
N GLY A 105 7.58 6.42 -2.86
CA GLY A 105 6.61 7.20 -2.11
C GLY A 105 7.19 8.15 -1.08
N LEU A 106 8.52 8.17 -0.87
CA LEU A 106 9.12 8.89 0.25
C LEU A 106 8.90 10.40 0.13
N GLY A 107 9.06 10.93 -1.09
CA GLY A 107 8.76 12.32 -1.38
C GLY A 107 7.28 12.66 -1.15
N MET A 108 6.38 11.77 -1.57
CA MET A 108 4.95 11.93 -1.32
C MET A 108 4.64 12.02 0.17
N SER A 109 5.20 11.12 0.99
CA SER A 109 5.04 11.12 2.44
C SER A 109 5.52 12.43 3.08
N LEU A 110 6.70 12.92 2.67
CA LEU A 110 7.25 14.20 3.14
C LEU A 110 6.29 15.37 2.86
N TYR A 111 5.81 15.50 1.62
CA TYR A 111 4.96 16.64 1.24
C TYR A 111 3.55 16.54 1.81
N GLN A 112 3.02 15.33 2.00
CA GLN A 112 1.76 15.12 2.71
C GLN A 112 1.87 15.55 4.17
N GLY A 113 2.92 15.14 4.87
CA GLY A 113 3.18 15.59 6.25
C GLY A 113 3.40 17.10 6.35
N ALA A 114 4.12 17.69 5.39
CA ALA A 114 4.32 19.13 5.33
C ALA A 114 2.97 19.88 5.19
N ALA A 115 2.10 19.42 4.29
CA ALA A 115 0.77 19.99 4.11
C ALA A 115 -0.09 19.87 5.39
N GLN A 116 -0.02 18.74 6.11
CA GLN A 116 -0.72 18.56 7.38
C GLN A 116 -0.24 19.56 8.45
N ILE A 117 1.08 19.75 8.59
CA ILE A 117 1.65 20.74 9.52
C ILE A 117 1.16 22.14 9.18
N GLU A 118 1.15 22.50 7.89
CA GLU A 118 0.67 23.81 7.44
C GLU A 118 -0.80 24.00 7.78
N LEU A 119 -1.64 23.01 7.50
CA LEU A 119 -3.08 23.04 7.78
C LEU A 119 -3.40 23.18 9.27
N TRP A 120 -2.67 22.47 10.15
CA TRP A 120 -2.95 22.49 11.58
C TRP A 120 -2.36 23.70 12.30
N SER A 121 -1.16 24.12 11.91
CA SER A 121 -0.44 25.20 12.59
C SER A 121 -0.69 26.58 11.99
N GLY A 122 -1.18 26.64 10.75
CA GLY A 122 -1.26 27.87 9.95
C GLY A 122 0.11 28.44 9.57
N LYS A 123 1.21 27.70 9.79
CA LYS A 123 2.58 28.14 9.53
C LYS A 123 3.22 27.30 8.43
N LYS A 124 4.07 27.94 7.62
CA LYS A 124 4.84 27.25 6.58
C LYS A 124 5.77 26.19 7.21
N PRO A 125 5.72 24.93 6.76
CA PRO A 125 6.52 23.85 7.33
C PRO A 125 8.00 23.97 6.92
N PRO A 126 8.95 23.60 7.81
CA PRO A 126 10.37 23.59 7.49
C PRO A 126 10.76 22.33 6.70
N VAL A 127 10.37 22.27 5.42
CA VAL A 127 10.48 21.08 4.56
C VAL A 127 11.90 20.48 4.53
N ASP A 128 12.96 21.30 4.49
CA ASP A 128 14.33 20.80 4.45
C ASP A 128 14.73 20.10 5.75
N ALA A 129 14.28 20.61 6.90
CA ALA A 129 14.52 19.97 8.19
C ALA A 129 13.74 18.65 8.30
N MET A 130 12.48 18.65 7.86
CA MET A 130 11.65 17.44 7.79
C MET A 130 12.28 16.37 6.89
N ARG A 131 12.81 16.76 5.73
CA ARG A 131 13.48 15.85 4.80
C ARG A 131 14.71 15.21 5.44
N ARG A 132 15.57 16.00 6.08
CA ARG A 132 16.77 15.49 6.75
C ARG A 132 16.40 14.47 7.82
N GLU A 133 15.37 14.75 8.60
CA GLU A 133 14.96 13.85 9.68
C GLU A 133 14.31 12.57 9.14
N LEU A 134 13.46 12.69 8.12
CA LEU A 134 12.83 11.54 7.48
C LEU A 134 13.87 10.57 6.90
N LEU A 135 14.93 11.07 6.25
CA LEU A 135 16.01 10.24 5.72
C LEU A 135 16.78 9.49 6.82
N LYS A 136 16.98 10.10 7.99
CA LYS A 136 17.61 9.41 9.14
C LYS A 136 16.74 8.27 9.65
N ILE A 137 15.45 8.55 9.88
CA ILE A 137 14.49 7.56 10.41
C ILE A 137 14.41 6.33 9.52
N VAL A 138 14.32 6.53 8.20
CA VAL A 138 14.27 5.43 7.24
C VAL A 138 15.58 4.63 7.25
N ALA A 139 16.73 5.32 7.28
CA ALA A 139 18.03 4.64 7.34
C ALA A 139 18.21 3.78 8.60
N GLU A 140 17.72 4.25 9.76
CA GLU A 140 17.73 3.51 11.02
C GLU A 140 16.83 2.27 10.96
N GLN A 141 15.62 2.38 10.40
CA GLN A 141 14.70 1.26 10.24
C GLN A 141 15.30 0.13 9.39
N THR A 142 15.91 0.48 8.26
CA THR A 142 16.57 -0.50 7.39
C THR A 142 17.70 -1.25 8.11
N GLN A 143 18.46 -0.57 8.99
CA GLN A 143 19.52 -1.21 9.77
C GLN A 143 18.96 -2.19 10.81
N HIS A 144 17.87 -1.83 11.49
CA HIS A 144 17.22 -2.71 12.47
C HIS A 144 16.63 -3.96 11.82
N GLU A 145 16.00 -3.84 10.66
CA GLU A 145 15.44 -4.96 9.91
C GLU A 145 16.55 -5.90 9.41
N ASN A 146 17.65 -5.36 8.86
CA ASN A 146 18.81 -6.13 8.42
C ASN A 146 19.54 -6.84 9.58
N ALA A 147 19.67 -6.18 10.74
CA ALA A 147 20.25 -6.78 11.93
C ALA A 147 19.38 -7.94 12.47
N HIS A 148 18.05 -7.81 12.42
CA HIS A 148 17.14 -8.87 12.83
C HIS A 148 17.18 -10.06 11.86
N ALA A 149 17.19 -9.81 10.55
CA ALA A 149 17.29 -10.85 9.51
C ALA A 149 18.63 -11.62 9.59
N SER A 150 19.75 -10.92 9.81
CA SER A 150 21.08 -11.55 9.93
C SER A 150 21.22 -12.41 11.19
N ASN A 151 20.57 -12.05 12.30
CA ASN A 151 20.55 -12.85 13.52
C ASN A 151 19.65 -14.10 13.40
N LEU A 152 18.52 -14.01 12.70
CA LEU A 152 17.69 -15.18 12.37
C LEU A 152 18.39 -16.14 11.41
N GLY A 153 19.15 -15.61 10.43
CA GLY A 153 19.98 -16.41 9.52
C GLY A 153 21.11 -17.19 10.20
N ARG A 154 21.57 -16.78 11.39
CA ARG A 154 22.56 -17.53 12.19
C ARG A 154 21.97 -18.68 13.01
N ILE A 155 20.65 -18.68 13.26
CA ILE A 155 19.95 -19.74 14.00
C ILE A 155 19.50 -20.88 13.07
N GLY A 156 19.56 -20.67 11.75
CA GLY A 156 19.04 -21.59 10.73
C GLY A 156 20.08 -22.21 9.79
N VAL A 157 21.24 -22.69 10.27
CA VAL A 157 22.11 -23.55 9.44
C VAL A 157 22.75 -24.68 10.26
N ASN A 158 21.97 -25.72 10.58
CA ASN A 158 22.52 -27.06 10.78
C ASN A 158 21.45 -28.15 10.64
N ALA A 159 20.86 -28.27 9.45
CA ALA A 159 20.16 -29.49 9.03
C ALA A 159 20.93 -30.08 7.85
N ARG A 160 21.99 -30.81 8.18
CA ARG A 160 22.76 -31.62 7.25
C ARG A 160 21.87 -32.81 6.84
N CYS A 161 21.12 -32.66 5.76
CA CYS A 161 20.38 -33.78 5.15
C CYS A 161 21.38 -34.74 4.50
N GLN A 162 21.82 -35.75 5.24
CA GLN A 162 22.34 -36.98 4.67
C GLN A 162 21.16 -37.96 4.51
N GLY A 163 21.02 -38.49 3.30
CA GLY A 163 19.89 -39.30 2.91
C GLY A 163 19.83 -40.65 3.63
N SER A 164 18.63 -41.21 3.64
CA SER A 164 18.37 -42.63 3.34
C SER A 164 16.87 -42.85 3.42
N GLY A 165 16.34 -43.59 2.44
CA GLY A 165 14.92 -43.87 2.35
C GLY A 165 14.40 -44.68 3.53
N LYS A 166 13.11 -44.50 3.83
CA LYS A 166 12.18 -45.58 4.19
C LYS A 166 10.75 -45.02 4.28
N THR A 167 9.87 -45.78 3.68
CA THR A 167 8.40 -45.78 3.76
C THR A 167 7.87 -45.79 5.19
N GLY A 168 6.72 -45.12 5.37
CA GLY A 168 5.70 -45.47 6.37
C GLY A 168 5.77 -44.72 7.71
N ILE A 169 4.74 -43.93 8.01
CA ILE A 169 3.80 -44.16 9.14
C ILE A 169 3.00 -42.88 9.42
N LEU A 170 1.69 -43.06 9.37
CA LEU A 170 0.63 -42.16 9.82
C LEU A 170 0.86 -41.74 11.29
N ARG A 171 0.89 -40.44 11.59
CA ARG A 171 0.57 -39.93 12.94
C ARG A 171 -0.45 -38.80 12.85
N ARG A 172 -1.68 -39.11 13.27
CA ARG A 172 -2.67 -38.13 13.73
C ARG A 172 -2.06 -37.33 14.88
N ILE A 173 -2.11 -36.01 14.79
CA ILE A 173 -2.01 -35.13 15.95
C ILE A 173 -3.37 -34.45 16.07
N SER A 174 -4.22 -35.03 16.91
CA SER A 174 -5.41 -34.40 17.48
C SER A 174 -4.97 -33.33 18.47
N GLY A 175 -5.23 -32.07 18.15
CA GLY A 175 -4.95 -30.92 19.01
C GLY A 175 -5.96 -29.81 18.77
N CYS A 176 -7.23 -30.08 19.07
CA CYS A 176 -8.30 -29.09 19.07
C CYS A 176 -8.18 -28.25 20.35
N THR A 177 -7.53 -27.09 20.30
CA THR A 177 -7.51 -26.13 21.40
C THR A 177 -8.49 -24.99 21.10
N LYS A 178 -9.53 -24.88 21.93
CA LYS A 178 -10.53 -23.79 21.89
C LYS A 178 -9.84 -22.41 22.08
N PRO A 179 -10.34 -21.33 21.45
CA PRO A 179 -9.81 -19.99 21.66
C PRO A 179 -10.11 -19.49 23.09
N LYS A 180 -9.11 -18.87 23.74
CA LYS A 180 -9.23 -18.24 25.07
C LYS A 180 -10.01 -16.93 24.95
N GLU A 181 -10.98 -16.71 25.83
CA GLU A 181 -11.71 -15.43 25.97
C GLU A 181 -10.75 -14.28 26.29
N LYS A 182 -10.87 -13.17 25.54
CA LYS A 182 -10.12 -11.93 25.81
C LYS A 182 -10.81 -11.17 26.94
N ARG A 183 -10.04 -10.87 27.99
CA ARG A 183 -10.43 -10.01 29.13
C ARG A 183 -9.70 -8.68 29.02
N ASP A 184 -10.29 -7.62 29.56
CA ASP A 184 -9.66 -6.30 29.66
C ASP A 184 -8.69 -6.21 30.86
N LEU A 185 -7.98 -5.08 30.97
CA LEU A 185 -6.95 -4.85 32.00
C LEU A 185 -7.48 -4.88 33.44
N CYS A 186 -8.80 -4.90 33.63
CA CYS A 186 -9.48 -5.02 34.93
C CYS A 186 -10.14 -6.39 35.15
N GLY A 187 -9.93 -7.37 34.25
CA GLY A 187 -10.35 -8.76 34.45
C GLY A 187 -11.82 -9.07 34.16
N THR A 188 -12.56 -8.16 33.52
CA THR A 188 -13.96 -8.40 33.15
C THR A 188 -14.09 -8.97 31.72
N PRO A 189 -15.13 -9.77 31.42
CA PRO A 189 -15.35 -10.30 30.08
C PRO A 189 -15.73 -9.17 29.10
N LEU A 190 -15.02 -9.06 27.97
CA LEU A 190 -15.34 -8.10 26.92
C LEU A 190 -16.66 -8.50 26.23
N PRO A 191 -17.62 -7.58 26.05
CA PRO A 191 -18.87 -7.90 25.37
C PRO A 191 -18.61 -8.26 23.91
N THR A 192 -18.85 -9.52 23.55
CA THR A 192 -18.93 -9.96 22.17
C THR A 192 -20.17 -9.36 21.52
N ARG A 193 -20.00 -8.76 20.33
CA ARG A 193 -21.04 -8.30 19.37
C ARG A 193 -21.31 -6.80 19.38
N ILE A 194 -20.49 -6.05 18.64
CA ILE A 194 -20.92 -4.78 18.03
C ILE A 194 -21.48 -5.12 16.65
N LYS A 195 -22.79 -4.92 16.49
CA LYS A 195 -23.48 -4.92 15.19
C LYS A 195 -22.79 -3.93 14.26
N GLU A 196 -22.49 -4.36 13.04
CA GLU A 196 -22.14 -3.48 11.92
C GLU A 196 -23.13 -2.32 11.86
N ARG A 197 -22.66 -1.14 12.25
CA ARG A 197 -23.33 0.12 11.92
C ARG A 197 -22.55 0.75 10.79
N ASN A 198 -23.24 0.82 9.66
CA ASN A 198 -22.88 1.44 8.41
C ASN A 198 -22.34 2.87 8.67
N CYS A 199 -21.03 3.06 8.63
CA CYS A 199 -20.39 4.38 8.69
C CYS A 199 -20.23 4.95 7.28
N TYR A 200 -21.35 5.08 6.55
CA TYR A 200 -21.47 5.96 5.38
C TYR A 200 -22.69 6.84 5.61
N GLY A 201 -22.46 8.04 6.14
CA GLY A 201 -23.54 8.97 6.44
C GLY A 201 -23.14 10.05 7.42
N VAL A 202 -22.18 10.92 7.04
CA VAL A 202 -21.98 12.21 7.72
C VAL A 202 -21.87 13.32 6.67
N ASN A 203 -22.96 14.08 6.56
CA ASN A 203 -23.08 15.50 6.19
C ASN A 203 -22.43 16.02 4.89
N GLN A 204 -23.17 15.96 3.78
CA GLN A 204 -22.93 16.78 2.57
C GLN A 204 -23.77 18.08 2.47
N LYS A 205 -24.48 18.53 3.53
CA LYS A 205 -25.38 19.71 3.44
C LYS A 205 -24.88 21.00 4.09
N ALA A 206 -23.59 21.14 4.39
CA ALA A 206 -23.08 22.34 5.08
C ALA A 206 -22.07 23.21 4.28
N ASN A 207 -21.61 22.80 3.10
CA ASN A 207 -20.52 23.50 2.41
C ASN A 207 -20.89 24.21 1.09
N ASN A 208 -22.17 24.18 0.69
CA ASN A 208 -22.62 24.75 -0.60
C ASN A 208 -23.29 26.14 -0.48
N GLN A 209 -23.15 26.82 0.66
CA GLN A 209 -23.83 28.12 0.90
C GLN A 209 -22.87 29.29 1.18
N ARG A 210 -21.56 29.14 0.95
CA ARG A 210 -20.57 30.23 1.11
C ARG A 210 -19.64 30.39 -0.10
N ARG A 211 -20.15 30.24 -1.32
CA ARG A 211 -19.33 30.44 -2.54
C ARG A 211 -20.04 31.11 -3.71
N THR A 212 -21.00 31.98 -3.42
CA THR A 212 -21.66 32.84 -4.44
C THR A 212 -21.46 34.34 -4.21
N ASN A 213 -20.58 34.76 -3.31
CA ASN A 213 -20.15 36.16 -3.19
C ASN A 213 -18.62 36.23 -3.14
N LEU A 214 -17.98 36.14 -4.31
CA LEU A 214 -16.69 36.76 -4.69
C LEU A 214 -16.26 36.09 -6.01
N LEU A 215 -16.82 36.61 -7.11
CA LEU A 215 -16.31 36.73 -8.48
C LEU A 215 -17.48 37.00 -9.42
#